data_AF-A0A950AAN3-F1
#
_entry.id   AF-A0A950AAN3-F1
#
_cell.length_a   1.000
_cell.length_b   1.000
_cell.length_c   1.000
_cell.angle_alpha   90.00
_cell.angle_beta   90.00
_cell.angle_gamma   90.00
#
_symmetry.space_group_name_H-M   'P 1'
#
loop_
_entity.id
_entity.type
_entity.pdbx_description
1 polymer ?
#
loop_
_entity_poly.entity_id
_entity_poly.type
_entity_poly.pdbx_seq_one_letter_code
_entity_poly.pdbx_strand_id
1 'polypeptide(L)' 'MEGARIWVLCIAAAVLYGELHDQITARVCVEYFTIGHPPLFPTDDPTLLGLGWGVVATWWVGLVLGAGLAVAARAGR' A
#
# COMPACT_ATOMS: atom_id res chain seq x y z
N MET A 1 -10.79 -21.69 1.54
CA MET A 1 -10.81 -20.62 0.51
C MET A 1 -11.17 -19.24 1.08
N GLU A 2 -12.12 -19.12 2.01
CA GLU A 2 -12.56 -17.81 2.52
C GLU A 2 -11.46 -17.02 3.24
N GLY A 3 -10.58 -17.67 4.01
CA GLY A 3 -9.43 -17.01 4.64
C GLY A 3 -8.48 -16.36 3.62
N ALA A 4 -8.21 -17.04 2.50
CA ALA A 4 -7.41 -16.49 1.42
C ALA A 4 -8.09 -15.27 0.75
N ARG A 5 -9.43 -15.28 0.63
CA ARG A 5 -10.18 -14.12 0.11
C ARG A 5 -10.06 -12.90 1.03
N ILE A 6 -10.19 -13.10 2.35
CA ILE A 6 -9.97 -12.04 3.34
C ILE A 6 -8.56 -11.47 3.17
N TRP A 7 -7.57 -12.36 3.10
CA TRP A 7 -6.16 -11.96 3.04
C TRP A 7 -5.83 -11.15 1.78
N VAL A 8 -6.24 -11.64 0.61
CA VAL A 8 -6.05 -10.94 -0.68
C VAL A 8 -6.80 -9.61 -0.69
N LEU A 9 -8.02 -9.55 -0.14
CA LEU A 9 -8.77 -8.30 -0.03
C LEU A 9 -8.03 -7.29 0.85
N CYS A 10 -7.43 -7.70 1.96
CA CYS A 10 -6.64 -6.81 2.82
C CYS A 10 -5.41 -6.25 2.10
N ILE A 11 -4.69 -7.08 1.32
CA ILE A 11 -3.55 -6.61 0.52
C ILE A 11 -4.02 -5.59 -0.51
N ALA A 12 -5.07 -5.91 -1.27
CA ALA A 12 -5.62 -5.01 -2.29
C ALA A 12 -6.12 -3.70 -1.67
N ALA A 13 -6.81 -3.76 -0.53
CA ALA A 13 -7.30 -2.57 0.17
C ALA A 13 -6.15 -1.69 0.69
N ALA A 14 -5.08 -2.30 1.23
CA ALA A 14 -3.90 -1.56 1.68
C ALA A 14 -3.22 -0.83 0.52
N VAL A 15 -3.02 -1.52 -0.61
CA VAL A 15 -2.42 -0.92 -1.82
C VAL A 15 -3.28 0.22 -2.35
N LEU A 16 -4.59 0.00 -2.54
CA LEU A 16 -5.50 1.04 -3.03
C LEU A 16 -5.53 2.26 -2.12
N TYR A 17 -5.54 2.03 -0.80
CA TYR A 17 -5.45 3.12 0.16
C TYR A 17 -4.11 3.86 0.05
N GLY A 18 -3.00 3.13 -0.04
CA GLY A 18 -1.66 3.69 -0.20
C GLY A 18 -1.53 4.55 -1.45
N GLU A 19 -1.97 4.05 -2.61
CA GLU A 19 -1.99 4.81 -3.86
C GLU A 19 -2.83 6.08 -3.72
N LEU A 20 -4.08 5.98 -3.24
CA LEU A 20 -4.94 7.15 -3.09
C LEU A 20 -4.34 8.19 -2.13
N HIS A 21 -3.71 7.74 -1.04
CA HIS A 21 -3.08 8.61 -0.06
C HIS A 21 -1.83 9.27 -0.63
N ASP A 22 -0.94 8.52 -1.27
CA ASP A 22 0.30 9.07 -1.83
C ASP A 22 0.05 9.94 -3.06
N GLN A 23 -1.04 9.69 -3.79
CA GLN A 23 -1.55 10.63 -4.78
C GLN A 23 -1.95 11.96 -4.16
N ILE A 24 -2.32 12.06 -2.88
CA ILE A 24 -2.52 13.35 -2.21
C ILE A 24 -1.16 13.90 -1.75
N THR A 25 -0.36 13.08 -1.07
CA THR A 25 0.95 13.45 -0.53
C THR A 25 1.85 14.05 -1.61
N ALA A 26 1.94 13.44 -2.79
CA ALA A 26 2.84 13.86 -3.86
C ALA A 26 2.48 15.23 -4.47
N ARG A 27 1.23 15.69 -4.32
CA ARG A 27 0.81 17.03 -4.78
C ARG A 27 0.83 18.08 -3.68
N VAL A 28 0.94 17.65 -2.43
CA VAL A 28 1.20 18.55 -1.30
C VAL A 28 2.71 18.80 -1.15
N CYS A 29 3.53 17.77 -1.32
CA CYS A 29 4.99 17.83 -1.18
C CYS A 29 5.63 16.73 -2.03
N VAL A 30 6.17 17.09 -3.20
CA VAL A 30 6.85 16.13 -4.08
C VAL A 30 8.24 15.78 -3.55
N GLU A 31 8.87 16.71 -2.83
CA GLU A 31 10.17 16.59 -2.18
C GLU A 31 10.19 15.49 -1.12
N TYR A 32 9.04 15.18 -0.52
CA TYR A 32 8.89 14.01 0.33
C TYR A 32 9.37 12.74 -0.39
N PHE A 33 9.03 12.58 -1.68
CA PHE A 33 9.39 11.42 -2.48
C PHE A 33 10.72 11.55 -3.23
N THR A 34 11.13 12.76 -3.61
CA THR A 34 12.35 12.98 -4.43
C THR A 34 13.60 13.30 -3.60
N ILE A 35 13.44 13.79 -2.37
CA ILE A 35 14.53 14.11 -1.45
C ILE A 35 14.45 13.22 -0.19
N GLY A 36 13.26 13.10 0.39
CA GLY A 36 13.04 12.36 1.64
C GLY A 36 13.20 10.84 1.51
N HIS A 37 13.17 10.31 0.29
CA HIS A 37 13.27 8.88 0.02
C HIS A 37 14.27 8.58 -1.11
N PRO A 38 14.91 7.39 -1.11
CA PRO A 38 15.67 6.92 -2.25
C PRO A 38 14.80 6.89 -3.53
N PRO A 39 15.29 7.31 -4.71
CA PRO A 39 14.48 7.34 -5.90
C PRO A 39 13.93 5.95 -6.27
N LEU A 40 12.59 5.83 -6.31
CA LEU A 40 11.92 4.60 -6.78
C LEU A 40 11.95 4.50 -8.31
N PHE A 41 11.73 5.65 -8.97
CA PHE A 41 11.84 5.83 -10.41
C PHE A 41 12.66 7.11 -10.70
N PRO A 42 13.30 7.22 -11.87
CA PRO A 42 13.96 8.45 -12.29
C PRO A 42 12.92 9.48 -12.80
N THR A 43 12.01 9.91 -11.93
CA THR A 43 10.93 10.85 -12.25
C THR A 43 10.59 11.74 -11.06
N ASP A 44 10.14 12.95 -11.33
CA ASP A 44 9.49 13.86 -10.39
C ASP A 44 7.98 13.98 -10.64
N ASP A 45 7.43 13.23 -11.61
CA ASP A 45 5.99 13.23 -11.87
C ASP A 45 5.22 12.71 -10.65
N PRO A 46 4.34 13.53 -10.03
CA PRO A 46 3.68 13.17 -8.79
C PRO A 46 2.68 12.02 -8.95
N THR A 47 2.23 11.72 -10.18
CA THR A 47 1.33 10.59 -10.42
C THR A 47 2.09 9.27 -10.43
N LEU A 48 3.23 9.21 -11.11
CA LEU A 48 4.10 8.04 -11.11
C LEU A 48 4.66 7.77 -9.71
N LEU A 49 5.05 8.82 -8.99
CA LEU A 49 5.52 8.71 -7.61
C LEU A 49 4.43 8.18 -6.68
N GLY A 50 3.21 8.73 -6.73
CA GLY A 50 2.12 8.30 -5.86
C GLY A 50 1.65 6.86 -6.13
N LEU A 51 1.60 6.44 -7.40
CA LEU A 51 1.30 5.03 -7.76
C LEU A 51 2.39 4.08 -7.27
N GLY A 52 3.67 4.39 -7.51
CA GLY A 52 4.78 3.53 -7.13
C GLY A 52 4.92 3.39 -5.61
N TRP A 53 5.03 4.52 -4.92
CA TRP A 53 5.22 4.52 -3.47
C TRP A 53 3.99 4.01 -2.73
N GLY A 54 2.79 4.32 -3.21
CA GLY A 54 1.54 3.82 -2.63
C GLY A 54 1.52 2.30 -2.51
N VAL A 55 1.99 1.58 -3.54
CA VAL A 55 2.15 0.12 -3.50
C VAL A 55 3.26 -0.27 -2.52
N VAL A 56 4.50 0.22 -2.75
CA VAL A 56 5.71 -0.18 -2.02
C VAL A 56 5.56 0.01 -0.51
N ALA A 57 4.95 1.12 -0.09
CA ALA A 57 4.78 1.47 1.31
C ALA A 57 3.74 0.60 2.02
N THR A 58 2.74 0.03 1.32
CA THR A 58 1.53 -0.49 1.98
C THR A 58 1.20 -1.96 1.73
N TRP A 59 1.65 -2.58 0.62
CA TRP A 59 1.27 -3.96 0.28
C TRP A 59 1.56 -4.97 1.41
N TRP A 60 2.72 -4.80 2.06
CA TRP A 60 3.20 -5.70 3.11
C TRP A 60 2.42 -5.51 4.42
N VAL A 61 1.84 -4.33 4.65
CA VAL A 61 0.96 -4.08 5.80
C VAL A 61 -0.31 -4.93 5.67
N GLY A 62 -0.93 -4.90 4.47
CA GLY A 62 -2.07 -5.75 4.16
C GLY A 62 -1.73 -7.25 4.21
N LEU A 63 -0.50 -7.62 3.86
CA LEU A 63 0.01 -8.99 3.99
C LEU A 63 0.04 -9.42 5.47
N VAL A 64 0.71 -8.68 6.34
CA VAL A 64 0.89 -9.08 7.75
C VAL A 64 -0.43 -9.01 8.52
N LEU A 65 -1.13 -7.87 8.45
CA LEU A 65 -2.38 -7.67 9.19
C LEU A 65 -3.51 -8.54 8.62
N GLY A 66 -3.59 -8.69 7.30
CA GLY A 66 -4.59 -9.52 6.65
C GLY A 66 -4.44 -11.00 6.99
N ALA A 67 -3.20 -11.49 7.17
CA ALA A 67 -2.97 -12.87 7.62
C ALA A 67 -3.51 -13.08 9.04
N GLY A 68 -3.21 -12.15 9.96
CA GLY A 68 -3.75 -12.17 11.32
C GLY A 68 -5.27 -12.13 11.34
N LEU A 69 -5.87 -11.26 10.52
CA LEU A 69 -7.33 -11.15 10.40
C LEU A 69 -7.94 -12.43 9.82
N ALA A 70 -7.34 -13.04 8.81
CA ALA A 70 -7.83 -14.29 8.22
C ALA A 70 -7.83 -15.43 9.24
N VAL A 71 -6.80 -15.53 10.08
CA VAL A 71 -6.72 -16.51 11.17
C VAL A 71 -7.78 -16.21 12.23
N ALA A 72 -7.82 -14.99 12.75
CA ALA A 72 -8.79 -14.59 13.78
C ALA A 72 -10.23 -14.80 13.32
N ALA A 73 -10.50 -14.47 12.06
CA ALA A 73 -11.81 -14.66 11.48
C ALA A 73 -12.12 -16.13 11.20
N ARG A 74 -11.14 -17.04 11.01
CA ARG A 74 -11.42 -18.41 10.50
C ARG A 74 -10.94 -19.62 11.29
N ALA A 75 -10.03 -19.48 12.25
CA ALA A 75 -9.50 -20.61 12.99
C ALA A 75 -10.49 -21.25 13.98
N GLY A 76 -11.51 -20.51 14.42
CA GLY A 76 -12.54 -21.00 15.36
C GLY A 76 -13.78 -21.61 14.71
N ARG A 77 -13.74 -21.87 13.38
CA ARG A 77 -14.80 -22.57 12.65
C ARG A 77 -14.37 -23.99 12.33
#